data_AF-B3JLT9-F1
#
_entry.id   AF-B3JLT9-F1
#
_cell.length_a   1.000
_cell.length_b   1.000
_cell.length_c   1.000
_cell.angle_alpha   90.00
_cell.angle_beta   90.00
_cell.angle_gamma   90.00
#
_symmetry.space_group_name_H-M   'P 1'
#
loop_
_entity.id
_entity.type
_entity.pdbx_description
1 polymer ?
#
loop_
_entity_poly.entity_id
_entity_poly.type
_entity_poly.pdbx_seq_one_letter_code
_entity_poly.pdbx_strand_id
1 'polypeptide(L)'
;MVDTPYGEWFFFHFQQYNPLGRVVHLQPMHWKNGWPVIGVDMDMNGIGEPVTVWTKPRTGKQSIITVPQTDDDFSSEKLSLQWQFNHNPENKAWSLTEQKGMLTFHALRASSFKQARNTLTQKTMGYKGTATTKMIYTELAEGQYCGLACIGKENYLIGIAKQNGKTFLYFEKDGIIKQKETISGEDIYLRLEADAKENNYQFLASQDGKSYKEIGTSFNMKFGNWKGVRIGLYCYNTQSADGKVAFDWFQYEHDGPSIQNKH
;
A
#
# COMPACT_ATOMS: atom_id res chain seq x y z
N MET A 1 15.07 -22.46 6.81
CA MET A 1 16.15 -23.02 5.97
C MET A 1 15.50 -23.72 4.79
N VAL A 2 16.16 -23.77 3.65
CA VAL A 2 15.71 -24.46 2.44
C VAL A 2 16.93 -24.97 1.69
N ASP A 3 16.83 -26.15 1.09
CA ASP A 3 17.84 -26.70 0.19
C ASP A 3 17.36 -26.68 -1.26
N THR A 4 18.33 -26.76 -2.18
CA THR A 4 18.07 -26.90 -3.62
C THR A 4 18.28 -28.34 -4.08
N PRO A 5 17.76 -28.75 -5.25
CA PRO A 5 18.04 -30.06 -5.84
C PRO A 5 19.54 -30.35 -6.09
N TYR A 6 20.40 -29.32 -6.00
CA TYR A 6 21.85 -29.44 -6.15
C TYR A 6 22.61 -29.43 -4.82
N GLY A 7 21.90 -29.55 -3.69
CA GLY A 7 22.51 -29.59 -2.36
C GLY A 7 22.98 -28.24 -1.82
N GLU A 8 22.60 -27.13 -2.46
CA GLU A 8 22.86 -25.80 -1.93
C GLU A 8 21.86 -25.47 -0.84
N TRP A 9 22.31 -24.77 0.20
CA TRP A 9 21.50 -24.44 1.35
C TRP A 9 21.34 -22.93 1.48
N PHE A 10 20.13 -22.51 1.86
CA PHE A 10 19.80 -21.11 2.06
C PHE A 10 18.94 -20.90 3.30
N PHE A 11 18.99 -19.69 3.84
CA PHE A 11 18.26 -19.28 5.02
C PHE A 11 17.39 -18.05 4.75
N PHE A 12 16.07 -18.22 4.90
CA PHE A 12 15.14 -17.11 4.94
C PHE A 12 15.11 -16.51 6.34
N HIS A 13 15.35 -15.21 6.44
CA HIS A 13 15.09 -14.42 7.64
C HIS A 13 14.44 -13.11 7.27
N PHE A 14 14.08 -12.30 8.26
CA PHE A 14 13.64 -10.94 8.01
C PHE A 14 14.48 -9.94 8.80
N GLN A 15 14.56 -8.73 8.27
CA GLN A 15 15.12 -7.57 8.94
C GLN A 15 13.98 -6.59 9.22
N GLN A 16 13.91 -6.08 10.44
CA GLN A 16 13.05 -4.94 10.71
C GLN A 16 13.64 -3.70 10.04
N TYR A 17 12.87 -3.09 9.14
CA TYR A 17 13.21 -1.85 8.46
C TYR A 17 12.06 -0.87 8.66
N ASN A 18 12.23 0.10 9.55
CA ASN A 18 11.21 1.12 9.77
C ASN A 18 11.26 2.14 8.61
N PRO A 19 10.10 2.56 8.06
CA PRO A 19 8.72 2.20 8.42
C PRO A 19 8.12 1.04 7.60
N LEU A 20 8.86 0.47 6.64
CA LEU A 20 8.42 -0.61 5.73
C LEU A 20 8.01 -1.92 6.43
N GLY A 21 8.37 -2.09 7.70
CA GLY A 21 8.03 -3.26 8.50
C GLY A 21 9.17 -4.26 8.50
N ARG A 22 8.94 -5.45 7.95
CA ARG A 22 9.90 -6.55 8.00
C ARG A 22 10.14 -7.08 6.60
N VAL A 23 11.36 -6.87 6.10
CA VAL A 23 11.78 -7.25 4.75
C VAL A 23 12.43 -8.62 4.82
N VAL A 24 12.01 -9.53 3.94
CA VAL A 24 12.56 -10.89 3.87
C VAL A 24 13.88 -10.87 3.10
N HIS A 25 14.88 -11.53 3.66
CA HIS A 25 16.20 -11.75 3.10
C HIS A 25 16.42 -13.23 2.86
N LEU A 26 17.22 -13.54 1.82
CA LEU A 26 17.67 -14.89 1.50
C LEU A 26 19.19 -14.93 1.60
N GLN A 27 19.72 -15.64 2.59
CA GLN A 27 21.14 -15.75 2.84
C GLN A 27 21.68 -17.11 2.38
N PRO A 28 22.90 -17.20 1.83
CA PRO A 28 23.55 -18.48 1.62
C PRO A 28 23.77 -19.17 2.95
N MET A 29 23.84 -20.49 2.93
CA MET A 29 24.09 -21.30 4.11
C MET A 29 24.84 -22.55 3.71
N HIS A 30 25.70 -23.05 4.59
CA HIS A 30 26.34 -24.35 4.44
C HIS A 30 26.42 -25.08 5.78
N TRP A 31 26.80 -26.35 5.75
CA TRP A 31 26.97 -27.16 6.97
C TRP A 31 28.44 -27.30 7.31
N LYS A 32 28.80 -27.11 8.59
CA LYS A 32 30.14 -27.35 9.13
C LYS A 32 29.99 -28.15 10.43
N ASN A 33 30.53 -29.36 10.46
CA ASN A 33 30.46 -30.27 11.62
C ASN A 33 29.03 -30.48 12.16
N GLY A 34 28.05 -30.62 11.28
CA GLY A 34 26.64 -30.81 11.65
C GLY A 34 25.90 -29.54 12.08
N TRP A 35 26.54 -28.36 12.03
CA TRP A 35 25.93 -27.07 12.34
C TRP A 35 25.75 -26.20 11.10
N PRO A 36 24.64 -25.45 10.99
CA PRO A 36 24.45 -24.50 9.90
C PRO A 36 25.29 -23.25 10.12
N VAL A 37 26.03 -22.86 9.09
CA VAL A 37 26.75 -21.58 9.00
C VAL A 37 26.01 -20.74 7.97
N ILE A 38 25.39 -19.64 8.43
CA ILE A 38 24.57 -18.73 7.62
C ILE A 38 25.43 -17.56 7.19
N GLY A 39 25.32 -17.15 5.93
CA GLY A 39 26.12 -16.08 5.36
C GLY A 39 27.45 -16.57 4.80
N VAL A 40 28.40 -15.66 4.68
CA VAL A 40 29.76 -15.90 4.21
C VAL A 40 30.71 -15.46 5.29
N ASP A 41 31.65 -16.30 5.70
CA ASP A 41 32.71 -15.97 6.66
C ASP A 41 33.79 -15.14 5.97
N MET A 42 33.62 -13.81 5.99
CA MET A 42 34.46 -12.87 5.23
C MET A 42 35.81 -12.64 5.90
N ASP A 43 35.89 -12.74 7.22
CA ASP A 43 37.10 -12.50 8.01
C ASP A 43 37.80 -13.80 8.48
N MET A 44 37.24 -14.97 8.13
CA MET A 44 37.74 -16.31 8.43
C MET A 44 37.74 -16.65 9.93
N ASN A 45 36.85 -16.03 10.72
CA ASN A 45 36.72 -16.30 12.15
C ASN A 45 35.81 -17.52 12.46
N GLY A 46 35.18 -18.12 11.43
CA GLY A 46 34.27 -19.25 11.55
C GLY A 46 32.79 -18.90 11.68
N ILE A 47 32.44 -17.60 11.66
CA ILE A 47 31.09 -17.04 11.77
C ILE A 47 30.74 -16.44 10.41
N GLY A 48 29.56 -16.75 9.88
CA GLY A 48 29.15 -16.16 8.61
C GLY A 48 28.47 -14.80 8.79
N GLU A 49 28.79 -13.85 7.90
CA GLU A 49 28.14 -12.56 7.82
C GLU A 49 27.03 -12.53 6.75
N PRO A 50 25.93 -11.78 6.98
CA PRO A 50 24.89 -11.61 5.99
C PRO A 50 25.43 -10.87 4.77
N VAL A 51 25.02 -11.32 3.59
CA VAL A 51 25.34 -10.69 2.31
C VAL A 51 24.15 -9.89 1.79
N THR A 52 24.45 -8.79 1.09
CA THR A 52 23.46 -7.94 0.42
C THR A 52 23.19 -8.39 -1.03
N VAL A 53 24.15 -9.08 -1.64
CA VAL A 53 24.07 -9.63 -3.00
C VAL A 53 24.67 -11.03 -2.99
N TRP A 54 24.02 -11.97 -3.68
CA TRP A 54 24.51 -13.33 -3.83
C TRP A 54 24.08 -13.97 -5.14
N THR A 55 24.77 -15.04 -5.54
CA THR A 55 24.39 -15.87 -6.67
C THR A 55 23.03 -16.52 -6.43
N LYS A 56 22.13 -16.47 -7.43
CA LYS A 56 20.79 -17.07 -7.31
C LYS A 56 20.90 -18.59 -7.06
N PRO A 57 20.07 -19.17 -6.17
CA PRO A 57 20.00 -20.62 -5.96
C PRO A 57 19.74 -21.37 -7.26
N ARG A 58 20.43 -22.50 -7.48
CA ARG A 58 20.13 -23.37 -8.62
C ARG A 58 18.90 -24.20 -8.31
N THR A 59 17.78 -23.91 -8.97
CA THR A 59 16.51 -24.60 -8.74
C THR A 59 16.26 -25.77 -9.71
N GLY A 60 17.12 -25.94 -10.72
CA GLY A 60 16.96 -26.95 -11.78
C GLY A 60 15.85 -26.62 -12.77
N LYS A 61 15.24 -25.43 -12.64
CA LYS A 61 14.19 -24.93 -13.53
C LYS A 61 14.45 -23.47 -13.87
N GLN A 62 14.33 -23.13 -15.14
CA GLN A 62 14.22 -21.73 -15.53
C GLN A 62 12.83 -21.24 -15.14
N SER A 63 12.77 -20.13 -14.39
CA SER A 63 11.52 -19.51 -13.96
C SER A 63 11.41 -18.15 -14.63
N ILE A 64 10.19 -17.81 -15.07
CA ILE A 64 9.89 -16.45 -15.53
C ILE A 64 10.00 -15.53 -14.32
N ILE A 65 10.73 -14.43 -14.45
CA ILE A 65 10.81 -13.42 -13.39
C ILE A 65 9.44 -12.75 -13.32
N THR A 66 8.79 -12.88 -12.18
CA THR A 66 7.52 -12.21 -11.89
C THR A 66 7.73 -11.29 -10.70
N VAL A 67 7.14 -10.10 -10.77
CA VAL A 67 7.11 -9.15 -9.65
C VAL A 67 5.68 -9.04 -9.14
N PRO A 68 5.46 -8.70 -7.85
CA PRO A 68 4.12 -8.40 -7.36
C PRO A 68 3.50 -7.27 -8.19
N GLN A 69 2.23 -7.44 -8.58
CA GLN A 69 1.44 -6.37 -9.17
C GLN A 69 1.26 -5.24 -8.15
N THR A 70 1.26 -3.99 -8.63
CA THR A 70 1.07 -2.79 -7.81
C THR A 70 -0.01 -1.88 -8.39
N ASP A 71 -0.02 -1.74 -9.70
CA ASP A 71 -1.04 -1.00 -10.45
C ASP A 71 -2.32 -1.85 -10.61
N ASP A 72 -3.45 -1.17 -10.73
CA ASP A 72 -4.74 -1.81 -11.03
C ASP A 72 -5.63 -0.82 -11.78
N ASP A 73 -6.07 -1.20 -12.98
CA ASP A 73 -7.07 -0.47 -13.76
C ASP A 73 -8.50 -0.96 -13.46
N PHE A 74 -8.65 -1.90 -12.52
CA PHE A 74 -9.91 -2.48 -12.08
C PHE A 74 -10.77 -3.06 -13.22
N SER A 75 -10.15 -3.43 -14.35
CA SER A 75 -10.84 -4.06 -15.49
C SER A 75 -11.20 -5.53 -15.25
N SER A 76 -10.49 -6.19 -14.32
CA SER A 76 -10.76 -7.56 -13.90
C SER A 76 -12.02 -7.65 -13.02
N GLU A 77 -12.86 -8.66 -13.25
CA GLU A 77 -14.01 -8.96 -12.39
C GLU A 77 -13.60 -9.55 -11.03
N LYS A 78 -12.32 -9.94 -10.87
CA LYS A 78 -11.75 -10.47 -9.63
C LYS A 78 -10.72 -9.52 -9.07
N LEU A 79 -10.80 -9.34 -7.76
CA LEU A 79 -9.84 -8.53 -7.02
C LEU A 79 -8.43 -9.13 -7.14
N SER A 80 -7.50 -8.33 -7.63
CA SER A 80 -6.10 -8.70 -7.86
C SER A 80 -5.37 -9.02 -6.53
N LEU A 81 -4.38 -9.93 -6.56
CA LEU A 81 -3.78 -10.55 -5.37
C LEU A 81 -2.96 -9.60 -4.47
N GLN A 82 -2.56 -8.44 -4.98
CA GLN A 82 -1.84 -7.42 -4.21
C GLN A 82 -2.73 -6.77 -3.14
N TRP A 83 -4.05 -6.77 -3.39
CA TRP A 83 -5.01 -6.16 -2.51
C TRP A 83 -5.36 -7.05 -1.33
N GLN A 84 -5.45 -6.42 -0.16
CA GLN A 84 -5.86 -7.06 1.08
C GLN A 84 -6.73 -6.09 1.85
N PHE A 85 -7.93 -6.54 2.22
CA PHE A 85 -8.78 -5.76 3.11
C PHE A 85 -8.14 -5.63 4.49
N ASN A 86 -8.29 -4.46 5.10
CA ASN A 86 -8.02 -4.28 6.51
C ASN A 86 -9.16 -4.93 7.31
N HIS A 87 -8.87 -6.08 7.94
CA HIS A 87 -9.86 -7.00 8.51
C HIS A 87 -10.77 -7.65 7.44
N ASN A 88 -11.81 -8.36 7.89
CA ASN A 88 -12.74 -9.04 7.00
C ASN A 88 -13.64 -8.02 6.28
N PRO A 89 -13.82 -8.14 4.95
CA PRO A 89 -14.71 -7.26 4.20
C PRO A 89 -16.19 -7.60 4.43
N GLU A 90 -17.04 -6.63 4.10
CA GLU A 90 -18.45 -6.83 3.78
C GLU A 90 -18.60 -6.87 2.25
N ASN A 91 -18.78 -8.09 1.71
CA ASN A 91 -18.70 -8.34 0.28
C ASN A 91 -19.83 -7.71 -0.55
N LYS A 92 -20.93 -7.29 0.09
CA LYS A 92 -22.01 -6.58 -0.60
C LYS A 92 -21.73 -5.08 -0.79
N ALA A 93 -20.71 -4.55 -0.12
CA ALA A 93 -20.41 -3.11 -0.09
C ALA A 93 -19.17 -2.73 -0.91
N TRP A 94 -18.72 -3.62 -1.81
CA TRP A 94 -17.71 -3.31 -2.82
C TRP A 94 -17.99 -4.10 -4.10
N SER A 95 -17.57 -3.58 -5.26
CA SER A 95 -17.79 -4.24 -6.54
C SER A 95 -16.74 -3.83 -7.58
N LEU A 96 -16.40 -4.76 -8.47
CA LEU A 96 -15.61 -4.52 -9.70
C LEU A 96 -16.47 -4.62 -10.97
N THR A 97 -17.77 -4.95 -10.80
CA THR A 97 -18.67 -5.25 -11.92
C THR A 97 -19.89 -4.32 -11.97
N GLU A 98 -20.18 -3.59 -10.89
CA GLU A 98 -21.25 -2.59 -10.86
C GLU A 98 -20.98 -1.45 -11.85
N GLN A 99 -19.74 -0.97 -11.88
CA GLN A 99 -19.24 -0.03 -12.88
C GLN A 99 -17.99 -0.63 -13.50
N LYS A 100 -18.15 -1.23 -14.69
CA LYS A 100 -17.05 -1.94 -15.38
C LYS A 100 -15.82 -1.04 -15.53
N GLY A 101 -14.65 -1.58 -15.20
CA GLY A 101 -13.38 -0.85 -15.24
C GLY A 101 -13.14 0.04 -14.03
N MET A 102 -13.92 -0.09 -12.95
CA MET A 102 -13.75 0.68 -11.73
C MET A 102 -13.98 -0.18 -10.48
N LEU A 103 -13.34 0.22 -9.39
CA LEU A 103 -13.64 -0.28 -8.05
C LEU A 103 -14.68 0.61 -7.38
N THR A 104 -15.87 0.09 -7.14
CA THR A 104 -16.93 0.79 -6.41
C THR A 104 -16.93 0.41 -4.93
N PHE A 105 -17.05 1.40 -4.04
CA PHE A 105 -17.38 1.18 -2.63
C PHE A 105 -18.73 1.81 -2.29
N HIS A 106 -19.60 1.03 -1.66
CA HIS A 106 -20.79 1.53 -0.97
C HIS A 106 -20.40 1.89 0.46
N ALA A 107 -20.74 3.09 0.90
CA ALA A 107 -20.34 3.54 2.22
C ALA A 107 -21.09 2.75 3.30
N LEU A 108 -20.33 2.14 4.20
CA LEU A 108 -20.88 1.54 5.41
C LEU A 108 -20.81 2.54 6.56
N ARG A 109 -21.76 2.42 7.49
CA ARG A 109 -21.75 3.25 8.70
C ARG A 109 -20.51 2.94 9.55
N ALA A 110 -19.71 3.96 9.84
CA ALA A 110 -18.60 3.88 10.80
C ALA A 110 -18.38 5.24 11.47
N SER A 111 -18.07 5.26 12.77
CA SER A 111 -17.83 6.51 13.50
C SER A 111 -16.45 7.13 13.22
N SER A 112 -15.53 6.36 12.64
CA SER A 112 -14.18 6.80 12.28
C SER A 112 -13.53 5.85 11.29
N PHE A 113 -12.44 6.29 10.66
CA PHE A 113 -11.63 5.45 9.76
C PHE A 113 -11.16 4.13 10.39
N LYS A 114 -10.81 4.12 11.68
CA LYS A 114 -10.36 2.88 12.38
C LYS A 114 -11.46 1.82 12.45
N GLN A 115 -12.73 2.23 12.41
CA GLN A 115 -13.89 1.33 12.42
C GLN A 115 -14.47 1.09 11.03
N ALA A 116 -13.96 1.77 10.00
CA ALA A 116 -14.41 1.61 8.63
C ALA A 116 -14.08 0.19 8.14
N ARG A 117 -15.11 -0.51 7.65
CA ARG A 117 -14.95 -1.75 6.90
C ARG A 117 -14.56 -1.44 5.46
N ASN A 118 -14.09 -2.45 4.74
CA ASN A 118 -13.74 -2.38 3.33
C ASN A 118 -12.62 -1.39 2.97
N THR A 119 -11.79 -0.97 3.93
CA THR A 119 -10.52 -0.32 3.61
C THR A 119 -9.63 -1.33 2.90
N LEU A 120 -9.45 -1.14 1.59
CA LEU A 120 -8.67 -2.00 0.71
C LEU A 120 -7.24 -1.52 0.66
N THR A 121 -6.27 -2.40 0.94
CA THR A 121 -4.88 -1.97 1.14
C THR A 121 -3.90 -2.81 0.35
N GLN A 122 -2.79 -2.20 -0.07
CA GLN A 122 -1.61 -2.91 -0.55
C GLN A 122 -0.36 -2.49 0.24
N LYS A 123 0.70 -3.28 0.13
CA LYS A 123 1.99 -2.98 0.77
C LYS A 123 2.68 -1.83 0.04
N THR A 124 3.47 -1.04 0.75
CA THR A 124 4.46 -0.19 0.09
C THR A 124 5.55 -1.06 -0.54
N MET A 125 5.98 -0.73 -1.75
CA MET A 125 6.99 -1.45 -2.51
C MET A 125 8.25 -0.58 -2.62
N GLY A 126 9.42 -1.19 -2.47
CA GLY A 126 10.69 -0.46 -2.46
C GLY A 126 10.84 0.47 -1.25
N TYR A 127 11.67 1.49 -1.41
CA TYR A 127 11.93 2.54 -0.44
C TYR A 127 11.28 3.87 -0.82
N LYS A 128 11.18 4.17 -2.11
CA LYS A 128 10.54 5.40 -2.61
C LYS A 128 9.45 5.05 -3.60
N GLY A 129 8.35 5.79 -3.56
CA GLY A 129 7.32 5.64 -4.57
C GLY A 129 6.18 6.65 -4.47
N THR A 130 5.37 6.68 -5.52
CA THR A 130 4.27 7.59 -5.71
C THR A 130 3.02 6.80 -6.07
N ALA A 131 2.06 6.74 -5.14
CA ALA A 131 0.78 6.09 -5.37
C ALA A 131 -0.27 7.13 -5.71
N THR A 132 -0.92 6.99 -6.86
CA THR A 132 -1.97 7.90 -7.34
C THR A 132 -3.23 7.10 -7.65
N THR A 133 -4.39 7.68 -7.39
CA THR A 133 -5.67 7.14 -7.83
C THR A 133 -6.57 8.27 -8.31
N LYS A 134 -7.43 7.98 -9.27
CA LYS A 134 -8.53 8.86 -9.66
C LYS A 134 -9.82 8.37 -8.99
N MET A 135 -10.42 9.21 -8.17
CA MET A 135 -11.66 8.92 -7.45
C MET A 135 -12.82 9.73 -8.04
N ILE A 136 -13.92 9.05 -8.34
CA ILE A 136 -15.19 9.60 -8.80
C ILE A 136 -16.16 9.65 -7.62
N TYR A 137 -16.72 10.84 -7.33
CA TYR A 137 -17.49 11.10 -6.11
C TYR A 137 -18.84 11.80 -6.36
N THR A 138 -19.45 11.54 -7.52
CA THR A 138 -20.77 12.06 -7.92
C THR A 138 -21.91 11.64 -6.99
N GLU A 139 -21.79 10.50 -6.32
CA GLU A 139 -22.85 9.87 -5.51
C GLU A 139 -22.55 9.90 -4.00
N LEU A 140 -21.85 10.95 -3.53
CA LEU A 140 -21.62 11.17 -2.10
C LEU A 140 -22.91 11.51 -1.35
N ALA A 141 -23.17 10.77 -0.29
CA ALA A 141 -24.18 11.07 0.72
C ALA A 141 -23.63 11.96 1.84
N GLU A 142 -24.52 12.62 2.55
CA GLU A 142 -24.18 13.43 3.73
C GLU A 142 -23.51 12.54 4.81
N GLY A 143 -22.41 13.03 5.40
CA GLY A 143 -21.63 12.30 6.40
C GLY A 143 -20.59 11.32 5.86
N GLN A 144 -20.46 11.21 4.53
CA GLN A 144 -19.54 10.29 3.85
C GLN A 144 -18.12 10.85 3.72
N TYR A 145 -17.13 9.96 3.84
CA TYR A 145 -15.69 10.20 3.78
C TYR A 145 -15.01 9.09 2.98
N CYS A 146 -14.37 9.43 1.85
CA CYS A 146 -13.72 8.44 0.99
C CYS A 146 -12.44 9.01 0.37
N GLY A 147 -11.45 8.16 0.12
CA GLY A 147 -10.18 8.61 -0.46
C GLY A 147 -9.02 7.63 -0.29
N LEU A 148 -7.81 8.21 -0.16
CA LEU A 148 -6.53 7.53 -0.07
C LEU A 148 -5.95 7.61 1.36
N ALA A 149 -5.45 6.50 1.87
CA ALA A 149 -4.92 6.35 3.22
C ALA A 149 -3.46 5.89 3.19
N CYS A 150 -2.68 6.39 4.14
CA CYS A 150 -1.38 5.87 4.54
C CYS A 150 -1.51 5.32 5.97
N ILE A 151 -1.44 4.00 6.09
CA ILE A 151 -1.83 3.24 7.28
C ILE A 151 -0.59 2.71 7.98
N GLY A 152 -0.47 2.97 9.28
CA GLY A 152 0.61 2.48 10.14
C GLY A 152 0.17 2.40 11.59
N LYS A 153 1.07 2.76 12.53
CA LYS A 153 0.68 2.97 13.94
C LYS A 153 -0.31 4.13 14.08
N GLU A 154 -0.05 5.22 13.36
CA GLU A 154 -0.94 6.35 13.15
C GLU A 154 -1.47 6.27 11.71
N ASN A 155 -2.72 6.66 11.48
CA ASN A 155 -3.31 6.70 10.15
C ASN A 155 -3.34 8.13 9.63
N TYR A 156 -3.03 8.31 8.35
CA TYR A 156 -3.09 9.58 7.66
C TYR A 156 -3.98 9.42 6.44
N LEU A 157 -4.93 10.34 6.25
CA LEU A 157 -5.90 10.26 5.17
C LEU A 157 -5.90 11.56 4.37
N ILE A 158 -6.06 11.42 3.06
CA ILE A 158 -6.55 12.46 2.18
C ILE A 158 -7.84 11.96 1.51
N GLY A 159 -8.82 12.83 1.31
CA GLY A 159 -10.04 12.40 0.64
C GLY A 159 -11.06 13.50 0.45
N ILE A 160 -12.23 13.09 -0.02
CA ILE A 160 -13.40 13.92 -0.16
C ILE A 160 -14.40 13.56 0.94
N ALA A 161 -14.99 14.58 1.55
CA ALA A 161 -16.05 14.43 2.54
C ALA A 161 -17.25 15.31 2.18
N LYS A 162 -18.47 14.83 2.45
CA LYS A 162 -19.70 15.64 2.32
C LYS A 162 -20.28 15.91 3.70
N GLN A 163 -20.34 17.19 4.06
CA GLN A 163 -20.84 17.65 5.35
C GLN A 163 -21.65 18.92 5.23
N ASN A 164 -22.77 19.02 5.93
CA ASN A 164 -23.69 20.16 5.94
C ASN A 164 -24.04 20.61 4.50
N GLY A 165 -24.28 19.65 3.60
CA GLY A 165 -24.60 19.90 2.19
C GLY A 165 -23.45 20.41 1.33
N LYS A 166 -22.21 20.45 1.85
CA LYS A 166 -21.01 20.89 1.13
C LYS A 166 -20.00 19.76 0.97
N THR A 167 -19.28 19.77 -0.14
CA THR A 167 -18.20 18.84 -0.44
C THR A 167 -16.84 19.47 -0.11
N PHE A 168 -15.96 18.69 0.49
CA PHE A 168 -14.66 19.17 0.96
C PHE A 168 -13.54 18.20 0.63
N LEU A 169 -12.41 18.73 0.18
CA LEU A 169 -11.12 18.05 0.24
C LEU A 169 -10.58 18.20 1.66
N TYR A 170 -10.12 17.10 2.26
CA TYR A 170 -9.60 17.11 3.62
C TYR A 170 -8.32 16.31 3.77
N PHE A 171 -7.55 16.67 4.80
CA PHE A 171 -6.44 15.90 5.33
C PHE A 171 -6.67 15.60 6.81
N GLU A 172 -6.53 14.34 7.19
CA GLU A 172 -6.74 13.84 8.54
C GLU A 172 -5.48 13.17 9.08
N LYS A 173 -5.17 13.44 10.35
CA LYS A 173 -4.19 12.70 11.14
C LYS A 173 -4.89 12.02 12.31
N ASP A 174 -4.95 10.69 12.25
CA ASP A 174 -5.44 9.78 13.28
C ASP A 174 -6.80 10.16 13.89
N GLY A 175 -7.81 10.42 13.06
CA GLY A 175 -9.16 10.82 13.48
C GLY A 175 -9.35 12.33 13.65
N ILE A 176 -8.30 13.13 13.46
CA ILE A 176 -8.36 14.59 13.59
C ILE A 176 -8.12 15.25 12.23
N ILE A 177 -9.15 15.89 11.69
CA ILE A 177 -9.04 16.70 10.47
C ILE A 177 -8.13 17.91 10.77
N LYS A 178 -7.02 18.02 10.02
CA LYS A 178 -6.01 19.08 10.19
C LYS A 178 -6.13 20.18 9.13
N GLN A 179 -6.62 19.83 7.95
CA GLN A 179 -6.89 20.77 6.87
C GLN A 179 -8.17 20.35 6.15
N LYS A 180 -8.97 21.34 5.73
CA LYS A 180 -10.22 21.14 5.02
C LYS A 180 -10.51 22.35 4.13
N GLU A 181 -10.78 22.14 2.85
CA GLU A 181 -11.15 23.18 1.90
C GLU A 181 -12.38 22.77 1.09
N THR A 182 -13.25 23.74 0.75
CA THR A 182 -14.43 23.45 -0.10
C THR A 182 -13.95 23.15 -1.50
N ILE A 183 -14.55 22.15 -2.14
CA ILE A 183 -14.21 21.75 -3.50
C ILE A 183 -15.47 21.48 -4.32
N SER A 184 -15.37 21.72 -5.62
CA SER A 184 -16.39 21.41 -6.62
C SER A 184 -15.84 20.42 -7.65
N GLY A 185 -16.73 19.83 -8.44
CA GLY A 185 -16.39 18.82 -9.43
C GLY A 185 -16.92 17.45 -9.04
N GLU A 186 -16.63 16.48 -9.89
CA GLU A 186 -17.17 15.11 -9.83
C GLU A 186 -16.08 14.07 -9.60
N ASP A 187 -14.82 14.43 -9.86
CA ASP A 187 -13.66 13.58 -9.69
C ASP A 187 -12.44 14.35 -9.17
N ILE A 188 -11.48 13.60 -8.63
CA ILE A 188 -10.21 14.13 -8.11
C ILE A 188 -9.13 13.07 -8.20
N TYR A 189 -7.89 13.51 -8.41
CA TYR A 189 -6.70 12.68 -8.30
C TYR A 189 -6.11 12.85 -6.89
N LEU A 190 -5.98 11.74 -6.16
CA LEU A 190 -5.36 11.70 -4.85
C LEU A 190 -4.02 10.98 -4.95
N ARG A 191 -2.98 11.56 -4.36
CA ARG A 191 -1.61 11.06 -4.45
C ARG A 191 -0.96 11.00 -3.08
N LEU A 192 -0.21 9.94 -2.85
CA LEU A 192 0.76 9.81 -1.76
C LEU A 192 2.17 9.69 -2.36
N GLU A 193 3.04 10.60 -1.99
CA GLU A 193 4.49 10.46 -2.16
C GLU A 193 5.09 9.87 -0.90
N ALA A 194 5.89 8.82 -1.05
CA ALA A 194 6.48 8.06 0.04
C ALA A 194 7.99 8.00 -0.11
N ASP A 195 8.71 8.46 0.91
CA ASP A 195 10.14 8.25 1.08
C ASP A 195 10.40 7.52 2.39
N ALA A 196 10.54 6.20 2.33
CA ALA A 196 10.82 5.36 3.49
C ALA A 196 12.28 5.48 3.98
N LYS A 197 13.21 6.03 3.18
CA LYS A 197 14.61 6.24 3.61
C LYS A 197 14.68 7.40 4.60
N GLU A 198 14.04 8.51 4.25
CA GLU A 198 13.93 9.71 5.10
C GLU A 198 12.73 9.65 6.05
N ASN A 199 11.91 8.59 5.95
CA ASN A 199 10.62 8.45 6.63
C ASN A 199 9.71 9.67 6.42
N ASN A 200 9.67 10.23 5.22
CA ASN A 200 8.90 11.43 4.88
C ASN A 200 7.82 11.08 3.87
N TYR A 201 6.58 11.43 4.18
CA TYR A 201 5.40 11.13 3.37
C TYR A 201 4.58 12.40 3.19
N GLN A 202 4.03 12.60 2.00
CA GLN A 202 3.25 13.78 1.66
C GLN A 202 2.03 13.38 0.83
N PHE A 203 0.87 13.93 1.17
CA PHE A 203 -0.31 13.82 0.32
C PHE A 203 -0.41 15.00 -0.63
N LEU A 204 -0.86 14.71 -1.85
CA LEU A 204 -1.14 15.71 -2.86
C LEU A 204 -2.51 15.44 -3.50
N ALA A 205 -3.11 16.48 -4.04
CA ALA A 205 -4.34 16.39 -4.82
C ALA A 205 -4.26 17.19 -6.11
N SER A 206 -5.04 16.78 -7.11
CA SER A 206 -5.16 17.46 -8.40
C SER A 206 -6.58 17.34 -8.95
N GLN A 207 -7.07 18.39 -9.63
CA GLN A 207 -8.33 18.35 -10.39
C GLN A 207 -8.11 18.08 -11.89
N ASP A 208 -6.90 18.29 -12.41
CA ASP A 208 -6.58 18.12 -13.84
C ASP A 208 -5.72 16.87 -14.13
N GLY A 209 -5.26 16.18 -13.08
CA GLY A 209 -4.38 15.01 -13.17
C GLY A 209 -2.94 15.33 -13.55
N LYS A 210 -2.59 16.61 -13.71
CA LYS A 210 -1.28 17.10 -14.19
C LYS A 210 -0.56 17.92 -13.12
N SER A 211 -1.27 18.86 -12.51
CA SER A 211 -0.75 19.79 -11.50
C SER A 211 -1.20 19.33 -10.13
N TYR A 212 -0.25 18.89 -9.29
CA TYR A 212 -0.54 18.38 -7.95
C TYR A 212 -0.17 19.42 -6.89
N LYS A 213 -1.08 19.67 -5.95
CA LYS A 213 -0.88 20.55 -4.79
C LYS A 213 -0.72 19.71 -3.53
N GLU A 214 0.26 20.05 -2.70
CA GLU A 214 0.42 19.47 -1.36
C GLU A 214 -0.78 19.80 -0.47
N ILE A 215 -1.33 18.77 0.19
CA ILE A 215 -2.44 18.90 1.13
C ILE A 215 -1.98 18.40 2.49
N GLY A 216 -2.12 19.26 3.51
CA GLY A 216 -1.55 19.02 4.83
C GLY A 216 -0.03 19.15 4.86
N THR A 217 0.53 19.02 6.04
CA THR A 217 1.98 18.95 6.24
C THR A 217 2.49 17.54 5.97
N SER A 218 3.75 17.41 5.57
CA SER A 218 4.40 16.10 5.49
C SER A 218 4.41 15.42 6.85
N PHE A 219 4.52 14.08 6.84
CA PHE A 219 4.41 13.27 8.03
C PHE A 219 5.37 12.08 8.00
N ASN A 220 5.73 11.61 9.20
CA ASN A 220 6.54 10.42 9.38
C ASN A 220 5.66 9.24 9.80
N MET A 221 6.01 8.05 9.33
CA MET A 221 5.33 6.82 9.70
C MET A 221 6.07 6.11 10.82
N LYS A 222 5.30 5.43 11.68
CA LYS A 222 5.83 4.62 12.79
C LYS A 222 5.39 3.18 12.62
N PHE A 223 6.31 2.27 12.89
CA PHE A 223 6.00 0.84 12.98
C PHE A 223 4.96 0.60 14.10
N GLY A 224 3.97 -0.22 13.82
CA GLY A 224 2.89 -0.54 14.75
C GLY A 224 2.11 -1.77 14.29
N ASN A 225 1.43 -2.43 15.22
CA ASN A 225 0.56 -3.59 14.95
C ASN A 225 1.26 -4.71 14.17
N TRP A 226 2.58 -4.86 14.36
CA TRP A 226 3.41 -5.88 13.70
C TRP A 226 3.44 -5.82 12.15
N LYS A 227 3.01 -4.68 11.58
CA LYS A 227 2.90 -4.42 10.14
C LYS A 227 3.77 -3.22 9.74
N GLY A 228 4.23 -3.25 8.49
CA GLY A 228 4.76 -2.08 7.82
C GLY A 228 3.67 -1.14 7.34
N VAL A 229 4.09 0.00 6.80
CA VAL A 229 3.19 0.98 6.16
C VAL A 229 2.42 0.32 5.01
N ARG A 230 1.14 0.70 4.89
CA ARG A 230 0.27 0.27 3.79
C ARG A 230 -0.42 1.47 3.18
N ILE A 231 -0.65 1.39 1.88
CA ILE A 231 -1.46 2.36 1.14
C ILE A 231 -2.85 1.76 1.03
N GLY A 232 -3.91 2.56 1.18
CA GLY A 232 -5.26 2.03 1.09
C GLY A 232 -6.29 2.98 0.49
N LEU A 233 -7.30 2.39 -0.14
CA LEU A 233 -8.51 3.05 -0.59
C LEU A 233 -9.60 2.78 0.45
N TYR A 234 -10.39 3.78 0.80
CA TYR A 234 -11.43 3.64 1.81
C TYR A 234 -12.67 4.45 1.47
N CYS A 235 -13.79 4.03 2.05
CA CYS A 235 -15.03 4.78 2.01
C CYS A 235 -15.90 4.38 3.20
N TYR A 236 -16.39 5.35 3.96
CA TYR A 236 -17.31 5.14 5.07
C TYR A 236 -18.22 6.35 5.25
N ASN A 237 -19.29 6.18 6.02
CA ASN A 237 -20.21 7.26 6.33
C ASN A 237 -20.49 7.29 7.84
N THR A 238 -20.45 8.48 8.43
CA THR A 238 -20.63 8.72 9.87
C THR A 238 -22.09 8.77 10.31
N GLN A 239 -23.03 8.95 9.37
CA GLN A 239 -24.46 9.19 9.61
C GLN A 239 -25.36 8.03 9.17
N SER A 240 -25.04 7.31 8.10
CA SER A 240 -25.85 6.19 7.59
C SER A 240 -24.97 5.23 6.78
N ALA A 241 -25.54 4.11 6.32
CA ALA A 241 -24.92 3.26 5.29
C ALA A 241 -25.49 3.68 3.93
N ASP A 242 -25.02 4.82 3.41
CA ASP A 242 -25.55 5.46 2.22
C ASP A 242 -24.45 6.20 1.46
N GLY A 243 -24.67 6.33 0.14
CA GLY A 243 -23.75 6.90 -0.82
C GLY A 243 -22.63 5.94 -1.24
N LYS A 244 -21.95 6.28 -2.34
CA LYS A 244 -20.88 5.46 -2.90
C LYS A 244 -19.83 6.32 -3.61
N VAL A 245 -18.68 5.72 -3.85
CA VAL A 245 -17.62 6.27 -4.72
C VAL A 245 -17.10 5.19 -5.63
N ALA A 246 -16.49 5.60 -6.74
CA ALA A 246 -15.74 4.71 -7.61
C ALA A 246 -14.28 5.17 -7.70
N PHE A 247 -13.37 4.23 -7.85
CA PHE A 247 -11.97 4.47 -8.20
C PHE A 247 -11.74 3.94 -9.61
N ASP A 248 -11.33 4.84 -10.51
CA ASP A 248 -11.11 4.55 -11.92
C ASP A 248 -9.88 3.65 -12.10
N TRP A 249 -8.80 3.97 -11.40
CA TRP A 249 -7.56 3.20 -11.40
C TRP A 249 -6.72 3.53 -10.18
N PHE A 250 -5.72 2.68 -9.91
CA PHE A 250 -4.66 2.90 -8.96
C PHE A 250 -3.31 2.65 -9.63
N GLN A 251 -2.42 3.62 -9.59
CA GLN A 251 -1.06 3.52 -10.12
C GLN A 251 -0.05 3.74 -9.01
N TYR A 252 1.00 2.94 -8.98
CA TYR A 252 2.04 3.00 -7.97
C TYR A 252 3.43 2.81 -8.58
N GLU A 253 4.03 3.95 -8.89
CA GLU A 253 5.43 4.04 -9.31
C GLU A 253 6.34 3.86 -8.11
N HIS A 254 7.34 2.97 -8.18
CA HIS A 254 8.23 2.69 -7.05
C HIS A 254 9.62 2.24 -7.48
N ASP A 255 10.60 2.36 -6.58
CA ASP A 255 11.97 1.86 -6.78
C ASP A 255 12.17 0.38 -6.36
N GLY A 256 11.09 -0.30 -5.97
CA GLY A 256 11.07 -1.74 -5.66
C GLY A 256 11.22 -2.67 -6.88
N PRO A 257 11.04 -4.00 -6.68
CA PRO A 257 11.14 -4.99 -7.75
C PRO A 257 10.23 -4.64 -8.94
N SER A 258 10.83 -4.41 -10.09
CA SER A 258 10.13 -4.16 -11.36
C SER A 258 10.68 -5.11 -12.43
N ILE A 259 9.81 -5.49 -13.37
CA ILE A 259 10.28 -6.11 -14.61
C ILE A 259 10.97 -4.98 -15.37
N GLN A 260 12.29 -4.88 -15.25
CA GLN A 260 13.06 -3.95 -16.06
C GLN A 260 12.96 -4.41 -17.53
N ASN A 261 11.93 -3.94 -18.24
CA ASN A 261 12.04 -3.72 -19.68
C ASN A 261 12.66 -2.33 -19.88
N LYS A 262 13.90 -2.16 -19.43
CA LYS A 262 14.71 -1.04 -19.88
C LYS A 262 15.64 -1.61 -20.95
N HIS A 263 15.22 -1.44 -22.20
CA HIS A 263 16.10 -1.51 -23.36
C HIS A 263 17.33 -0.62 -23.17
#